data_AF-H0I102-F1
#
_entry.id   AF-H0I102-F1
#
_cell.length_a   1.000
_cell.length_b   1.000
_cell.length_c   1.000
_cell.angle_alpha   90.00
_cell.angle_beta   90.00
_cell.angle_gamma   90.00
#
_symmetry.space_group_name_H-M   'P 1'
#
loop_
_entity.id
_entity.type
_entity.pdbx_description
1 polymer ?
#
loop_
_entity_poly.entity_id
_entity_poly.type
_entity_poly.pdbx_seq_one_letter_code
_entity_poly.pdbx_strand_id
1 'polypeptide(L)'
;MTVLSLVPPEASAQAGPGKDFKMTDTDSSNATPQRPRLRDRLPALLDLRIERIPFTPQKYRFVRSALAEVDEVIAFRVRLDGALPRTMDATPVLFVGQVELPDVEDGEKGHYTFIAFPKDWQRLEKGAPIALGWPGMGPETRSKFRYSTPR
;
A
#
# COMPACT_ATOMS: atom_id res chain seq x y z
N MET A 1 1.43 83.26 -2.95
CA MET A 1 1.20 83.60 -1.54
C MET A 1 2.17 82.81 -0.68
N THR A 2 3.04 83.55 0.00
CA THR A 2 3.85 83.24 1.20
C THR A 2 3.00 82.45 2.23
N VAL A 3 3.49 81.58 3.13
CA VAL A 3 4.38 81.89 4.28
C VAL A 3 4.95 80.65 5.02
N LEU A 4 6.19 80.80 5.54
CA LEU A 4 6.79 80.37 6.83
C LEU A 4 6.76 78.86 7.24
N SER A 5 7.89 78.12 7.21
CA SER A 5 9.00 78.02 8.21
C SER A 5 8.61 77.59 9.63
N LEU A 6 9.07 76.41 10.07
CA LEU A 6 9.65 76.16 11.41
C LEU A 6 10.37 74.78 11.45
N VAL A 7 11.53 74.77 12.10
CA VAL A 7 12.56 73.70 12.27
C VAL A 7 12.84 73.63 13.80
N PRO A 8 13.58 72.66 14.39
CA PRO A 8 13.49 71.18 14.51
C PRO A 8 13.24 70.79 16.01
N PRO A 9 13.57 69.58 16.57
CA PRO A 9 14.96 69.14 16.81
C PRO A 9 15.25 67.62 16.72
N GLU A 10 16.56 67.35 16.72
CA GLU A 10 17.25 66.08 16.89
C GLU A 10 16.60 65.09 17.87
N ALA A 11 16.60 63.81 17.49
CA ALA A 11 16.69 62.71 18.44
C ALA A 11 17.68 61.68 17.90
N SER A 12 18.85 61.68 18.54
CA SER A 12 19.91 60.68 18.52
C SER A 12 19.44 59.25 18.24
N ALA A 13 19.79 58.72 17.08
CA ALA A 13 19.77 57.28 16.84
C ALA A 13 21.12 56.70 17.31
N GLN A 14 21.07 56.00 18.44
CA GLN A 14 22.17 55.21 18.98
C GLN A 14 22.65 54.16 17.96
N ALA A 15 23.95 54.14 17.74
CA ALA A 15 24.66 53.05 17.09
C ALA A 15 24.50 51.76 17.94
N GLY A 16 23.77 50.79 17.41
CA GLY A 16 23.72 49.42 17.92
C GLY A 16 24.86 48.58 17.37
N PRO A 17 25.42 47.63 18.14
CA PRO A 17 26.65 46.93 17.83
C PRO A 17 26.49 45.93 16.68
N GLY A 18 27.60 45.68 15.99
CA GLY A 18 27.71 44.77 14.86
C GLY A 18 27.10 43.41 15.16
N LYS A 19 26.16 43.00 14.31
CA LYS A 19 25.73 41.61 14.21
C LYS A 19 26.89 40.83 13.60
N ASP A 20 27.56 40.06 14.44
CA ASP A 20 28.31 38.88 14.04
C ASP A 20 27.42 38.03 13.12
N PHE A 21 27.80 37.93 11.85
CA PHE A 21 27.30 36.88 10.96
C PHE A 21 27.82 35.55 11.50
N LYS A 22 27.11 34.99 12.47
CA LYS A 22 27.26 33.59 12.84
C LYS A 22 26.74 32.79 11.63
N MET A 23 27.67 32.38 10.76
CA MET A 23 27.47 31.26 9.84
C MET A 23 26.94 30.10 10.69
N THR A 24 25.63 29.86 10.62
CA THR A 24 25.07 28.59 11.01
C THR A 24 25.44 27.64 9.88
N ASP A 25 26.55 26.93 10.09
CA ASP A 25 26.84 25.69 9.37
C ASP A 25 25.55 24.88 9.36
N THR A 26 24.94 24.84 8.18
CA THR A 26 23.84 23.93 7.89
C THR A 26 24.51 22.57 7.84
N ASP A 27 24.60 21.94 9.01
CA ASP A 27 24.96 20.55 9.18
C ASP A 27 23.93 19.76 8.39
N SER A 28 24.26 19.53 7.11
CA SER A 28 23.58 18.60 6.24
C SER A 28 23.81 17.25 6.87
N SER A 29 22.95 16.93 7.84
CA SER A 29 22.85 15.61 8.44
C SER A 29 22.73 14.65 7.28
N ASN A 30 23.86 14.01 7.02
CA ASN A 30 24.08 13.00 6.02
C ASN A 30 23.06 11.91 6.35
N ALA A 31 21.89 11.96 5.69
CA ALA A 31 20.88 10.95 5.81
C ALA A 31 21.52 9.69 5.24
N THR A 32 22.17 8.92 6.11
CA THR A 32 22.70 7.60 5.80
C THR A 32 21.63 6.90 4.97
N PRO A 33 21.94 6.43 3.74
CA PRO A 33 20.96 5.69 2.96
C PRO A 33 20.48 4.56 3.85
N GLN A 34 19.22 4.63 4.30
CA GLN A 34 18.65 3.58 5.13
C GLN A 34 18.84 2.30 4.34
N ARG A 35 19.57 1.34 4.92
CA ARG A 35 19.69 0.00 4.33
C ARG A 35 18.28 -0.45 3.93
N PRO A 36 18.10 -1.03 2.72
CA PRO A 36 16.83 -1.61 2.35
C PRO A 36 16.39 -2.51 3.49
N ARG A 37 15.26 -2.19 4.15
CA ARG A 37 14.72 -3.07 5.18
C ARG A 37 14.49 -4.41 4.49
N LEU A 38 15.11 -5.47 4.99
CA LEU A 38 14.78 -6.83 4.57
C LEU A 38 13.27 -6.95 4.70
N ARG A 39 12.55 -7.06 3.58
CA ARG A 39 11.10 -7.28 3.63
C ARG A 39 10.88 -8.57 4.40
N ASP A 40 9.91 -8.55 5.30
CA ASP A 40 9.55 -9.74 6.05
C ASP A 40 9.21 -10.86 5.06
N ARG A 41 9.89 -12.00 5.21
CA ARG A 41 9.66 -13.17 4.38
C ARG A 41 8.20 -13.58 4.49
N LEU A 42 7.55 -13.85 3.35
CA LEU A 42 6.16 -14.27 3.35
C LEU A 42 6.00 -15.71 3.91
N PRO A 43 4.93 -15.97 4.68
CA PRO A 43 4.62 -17.30 5.20
C PRO A 43 4.34 -18.29 4.06
N ALA A 44 4.51 -19.58 4.34
CA ALA A 44 4.25 -20.64 3.38
C ALA A 44 2.74 -20.95 3.27
N LEU A 45 2.31 -21.29 2.04
CA LEU A 45 0.96 -21.80 1.79
C LEU A 45 0.84 -23.23 2.31
N LEU A 46 -0.01 -23.45 3.32
CA LEU A 46 -0.28 -24.77 3.91
C LEU A 46 -1.44 -25.48 3.24
N ASP A 47 -2.53 -24.74 2.99
CA ASP A 47 -3.75 -25.26 2.39
C ASP A 47 -4.42 -24.22 1.49
N LEU A 48 -5.19 -24.69 0.52
CA LEU A 48 -5.90 -23.86 -0.44
C LEU A 48 -7.23 -24.51 -0.84
N ARG A 49 -8.31 -23.74 -0.71
CA ARG A 49 -9.63 -24.08 -1.21
C ARG A 49 -10.11 -22.99 -2.17
N ILE A 50 -10.59 -23.41 -3.34
CA ILE A 50 -11.07 -22.53 -4.40
C ILE A 50 -12.56 -22.76 -4.58
N GLU A 51 -13.36 -21.70 -4.47
CA GLU A 51 -14.82 -21.79 -4.52
C GLU A 51 -15.39 -20.63 -5.34
N ARG A 52 -16.52 -20.86 -6.02
CA ARG A 52 -17.36 -19.76 -6.47
C ARG A 52 -18.28 -19.36 -5.32
N ILE A 53 -18.33 -18.08 -5.02
CA ILE A 53 -19.21 -17.53 -4.00
C ILE A 53 -20.04 -16.39 -4.59
N PRO A 54 -21.31 -16.23 -4.16
CA PRO A 54 -22.08 -15.06 -4.51
C PRO A 54 -21.43 -13.82 -3.88
N PHE A 55 -21.29 -12.76 -4.68
CA PHE A 55 -20.78 -11.48 -4.20
C PHE A 55 -21.92 -10.47 -4.20
N THR A 56 -22.25 -9.95 -3.02
CA THR A 56 -23.24 -8.88 -2.91
C THR A 56 -22.49 -7.57 -2.73
N PRO A 57 -22.35 -6.72 -3.76
CA PRO A 57 -21.69 -5.43 -3.61
C PRO A 57 -22.46 -4.58 -2.59
N GLN A 58 -21.74 -3.99 -1.63
CA GLN A 58 -22.34 -2.99 -0.74
C GLN A 58 -22.77 -1.77 -1.59
N LYS A 59 -24.08 -1.55 -1.67
CA LYS A 59 -24.65 -0.40 -2.37
C LYS A 59 -24.38 0.87 -1.55
N TYR A 60 -23.29 1.56 -1.82
CA TYR A 60 -23.07 2.89 -1.26
C TYR A 60 -24.05 3.87 -1.92
N ARG A 61 -24.93 4.50 -1.12
CA ARG A 61 -26.02 5.40 -1.57
C ARG A 61 -25.59 6.52 -2.52
N PHE A 62 -24.32 6.89 -2.56
CA PHE A 62 -23.80 8.03 -3.31
C PHE A 62 -22.60 7.70 -4.22
N VAL A 63 -22.21 6.43 -4.33
CA VAL A 63 -21.11 6.01 -5.20
C VAL A 63 -21.62 4.92 -6.12
N ARG A 64 -21.77 5.23 -7.41
CA ARG A 64 -21.86 4.20 -8.46
C ARG A 64 -20.49 3.53 -8.55
N SER A 65 -20.23 2.56 -7.67
CA SER A 65 -19.03 1.75 -7.81
C SER A 65 -19.23 0.83 -9.02
N ALA A 66 -18.20 0.68 -9.86
CA ALA A 66 -18.19 -0.25 -10.98
C ALA A 66 -18.31 -1.73 -10.56
N LEU A 67 -18.41 -2.00 -9.25
CA LEU A 67 -18.63 -3.31 -8.65
C LEU A 67 -20.11 -3.71 -8.57
N ALA A 68 -21.04 -2.81 -8.92
CA ALA A 68 -22.49 -3.02 -8.79
C ALA A 68 -23.07 -4.15 -9.68
N GLU A 69 -22.30 -4.68 -10.64
CA GLU A 69 -22.75 -5.69 -11.62
C GLU A 69 -22.08 -7.07 -11.43
N VAL A 70 -21.41 -7.31 -10.29
CA VAL A 70 -20.75 -8.59 -10.02
C VAL A 70 -21.63 -9.44 -9.11
N ASP A 71 -22.21 -10.52 -9.65
CA ASP A 71 -23.04 -11.47 -8.89
C ASP A 71 -22.22 -12.60 -8.25
N GLU A 72 -21.09 -12.97 -8.86
CA GLU A 72 -20.23 -14.08 -8.42
C GLU A 72 -18.75 -13.71 -8.49
N VAL A 73 -17.97 -14.29 -7.58
CA VAL A 73 -16.49 -14.20 -7.57
C VAL A 73 -15.88 -15.56 -7.27
N ILE A 74 -14.60 -15.74 -7.59
CA ILE A 74 -13.83 -16.88 -7.07
C ILE A 74 -13.14 -16.46 -5.78
N ALA A 75 -13.44 -17.19 -4.71
CA ALA A 75 -12.72 -17.08 -3.45
C ALA A 75 -11.61 -18.14 -3.38
N PHE A 76 -10.42 -17.70 -3.00
CA PHE A 76 -9.26 -18.52 -2.67
C PHE A 76 -9.08 -18.43 -1.15
N ARG A 77 -9.63 -19.40 -0.44
CA ARG A 77 -9.44 -19.53 1.01
C ARG A 77 -8.12 -20.23 1.25
N VAL A 78 -7.19 -19.50 1.85
CA VAL A 78 -5.80 -19.91 2.03
C VAL A 78 -5.52 -20.07 3.52
N ARG A 79 -4.83 -21.15 3.87
CA ARG A 79 -4.20 -21.31 5.19
C ARG A 79 -2.70 -21.14 5.07
N LEU A 80 -2.13 -20.32 5.94
CA LEU A 80 -0.71 -19.99 6.01
C LEU A 80 -0.09 -20.54 7.29
N ASP A 81 1.22 -20.75 7.28
CA ASP A 81 1.99 -21.15 8.48
C ASP A 81 2.27 -19.99 9.45
N GLY A 82 1.85 -18.78 9.09
CA GLY A 82 1.98 -17.57 9.89
C GLY A 82 1.03 -16.46 9.42
N ALA A 83 1.04 -15.35 10.14
CA ALA A 83 0.31 -14.16 9.73
C ALA A 83 1.01 -13.47 8.55
N LEU A 84 0.23 -12.90 7.64
CA LEU A 84 0.78 -12.00 6.63
C LEU A 84 1.38 -10.76 7.30
N PRO A 85 2.60 -10.35 6.93
CA PRO A 85 3.17 -9.11 7.43
C PRO A 85 2.34 -7.93 6.93
N ARG A 86 1.75 -7.17 7.86
CA ARG A 86 1.11 -5.88 7.56
C ARG A 86 2.16 -4.79 7.67
N THR A 87 3.03 -4.71 6.68
CA THR A 87 3.95 -3.58 6.57
C THR A 87 3.20 -2.34 6.11
N MET A 88 3.65 -1.14 6.52
CA MET A 88 3.00 0.13 6.16
C MET A 88 2.97 0.39 4.64
N ASP A 89 3.81 -0.31 3.86
CA ASP A 89 4.07 0.04 2.46
C ASP A 89 3.33 -0.85 1.45
N ALA A 90 2.93 -2.07 1.81
CA ALA A 90 2.21 -2.99 0.93
C ALA A 90 1.56 -4.14 1.70
N THR A 91 0.45 -4.64 1.16
CA THR A 91 -0.15 -5.91 1.58
C THR A 91 0.23 -7.01 0.57
N PRO A 92 0.65 -8.21 1.04
CA PRO A 92 0.94 -9.33 0.14
C PRO A 92 -0.26 -9.75 -0.69
N VAL A 93 -0.02 -10.21 -1.92
CA VAL A 93 -1.05 -10.68 -2.85
C VAL A 93 -0.84 -12.14 -3.21
N LEU A 94 -1.94 -12.81 -3.60
CA LEU A 94 -1.88 -14.16 -4.15
C LEU A 94 -1.71 -14.07 -5.66
N PHE A 95 -0.58 -14.58 -6.14
CA PHE A 95 -0.32 -14.79 -7.55
C PHE A 95 -0.95 -16.10 -8.02
N VAL A 96 -1.75 -16.03 -9.07
CA VAL A 96 -2.23 -17.19 -9.82
C VAL A 96 -1.75 -17.06 -11.26
N GLY A 97 -0.63 -17.71 -11.58
CA GLY A 97 0.11 -17.45 -12.81
C GLY A 97 0.62 -16.01 -12.83
N GLN A 98 0.06 -15.20 -13.73
CA GLN A 98 0.38 -13.77 -13.91
C GLN A 98 -0.67 -12.83 -13.29
N VAL A 99 -1.70 -13.38 -12.65
CA VAL A 99 -2.80 -12.59 -12.08
C VAL A 99 -2.53 -12.35 -10.60
N GLU A 100 -2.55 -11.09 -10.19
CA GLU A 100 -2.45 -10.67 -8.80
C GLU A 100 -3.84 -10.57 -8.18
N LEU A 101 -4.08 -11.30 -7.09
CA LEU A 101 -5.32 -11.27 -6.34
C LEU A 101 -5.08 -10.62 -4.97
N PRO A 102 -5.75 -9.52 -4.63
CA PRO A 102 -5.66 -8.91 -3.31
C PRO A 102 -6.34 -9.78 -2.26
N ASP A 103 -5.85 -9.70 -1.01
CA ASP A 103 -6.52 -10.33 0.12
C ASP A 103 -7.73 -9.50 0.58
N VAL A 104 -8.68 -10.21 1.15
CA VAL A 104 -9.80 -9.67 1.91
C VAL A 104 -9.72 -10.35 3.27
N GLU A 105 -9.47 -9.53 4.30
CA GLU A 105 -9.29 -10.01 5.66
C GLU A 105 -10.52 -10.77 6.15
N ASP A 106 -10.30 -11.99 6.65
CA ASP A 106 -11.36 -12.74 7.33
C ASP A 106 -10.82 -13.39 8.63
N GLY A 107 -11.12 -12.74 9.74
CA GLY A 107 -11.35 -13.33 11.07
C GLY A 107 -10.19 -13.90 11.87
N GLU A 108 -9.35 -14.80 11.32
CA GLU A 108 -8.44 -15.65 12.10
C GLU A 108 -6.98 -15.60 11.62
N LYS A 109 -6.03 -15.61 12.57
CA LYS A 109 -4.60 -15.57 12.25
C LYS A 109 -4.21 -16.75 11.36
N GLY A 110 -3.65 -16.47 10.19
CA GLY A 110 -3.20 -17.50 9.25
C GLY A 110 -4.27 -17.96 8.26
N HIS A 111 -5.50 -17.42 8.33
CA HIS A 111 -6.57 -17.70 7.39
C HIS A 111 -6.89 -16.44 6.59
N TYR A 112 -6.79 -16.54 5.26
CA TYR A 112 -6.96 -15.39 4.37
C TYR A 112 -7.83 -15.77 3.18
N THR A 113 -8.67 -14.85 2.72
CA THR A 113 -9.49 -15.03 1.53
C THR A 113 -9.01 -14.07 0.45
N PHE A 114 -8.52 -14.59 -0.67
CA PHE A 114 -8.20 -13.77 -1.84
C PHE A 114 -9.34 -13.88 -2.84
N ILE A 115 -9.71 -12.76 -3.47
CA ILE A 115 -10.88 -12.72 -4.36
C ILE A 115 -10.43 -12.42 -5.79
N ALA A 116 -10.85 -13.26 -6.73
CA ALA A 116 -10.79 -12.96 -8.16
C ALA A 116 -12.16 -12.50 -8.66
N PHE A 117 -12.21 -11.24 -9.09
CA PHE A 117 -13.39 -10.65 -9.71
C PHE A 117 -13.56 -11.12 -11.16
N PRO A 118 -14.72 -10.84 -11.80
CA PRO A 118 -14.99 -11.31 -13.14
C PRO A 118 -13.97 -10.95 -14.23
N LYS A 119 -13.23 -9.85 -14.06
CA LYS A 119 -12.14 -9.47 -14.98
C LYS A 119 -10.87 -10.31 -14.77
N ASP A 120 -10.64 -10.77 -13.54
CA ASP A 120 -9.42 -11.46 -13.13
C ASP A 120 -9.58 -12.97 -13.33
N TRP A 121 -10.73 -13.55 -12.94
CA TRP A 121 -10.97 -15.00 -13.11
C TRP A 121 -10.95 -15.47 -14.58
N GLN A 122 -11.28 -14.59 -15.54
CA GLN A 122 -11.26 -14.88 -16.99
C GLN A 122 -9.84 -15.03 -17.51
N ARG A 123 -8.86 -14.46 -16.79
CA ARG A 123 -7.44 -14.50 -17.10
C ARG A 123 -6.73 -15.65 -16.37
N LEU A 124 -7.45 -16.42 -15.54
CA LEU A 124 -6.87 -17.53 -14.80
C LEU A 124 -6.75 -18.77 -15.70
N GLU A 125 -5.53 -19.23 -15.86
CA GLU A 125 -5.24 -20.43 -16.65
C GLU A 125 -5.26 -21.68 -15.78
N LYS A 126 -5.98 -22.71 -16.22
CA LYS A 126 -5.99 -24.02 -15.54
C LYS A 126 -4.56 -24.57 -15.43
N GLY A 127 -4.18 -24.98 -14.24
CA GLY A 127 -2.82 -25.48 -13.95
C GLY A 127 -1.81 -24.37 -13.65
N ALA A 128 -2.20 -23.09 -13.64
CA ALA A 128 -1.30 -22.00 -13.28
C ALA A 128 -0.73 -22.15 -11.85
N PRO A 129 0.55 -21.81 -11.62
CA PRO A 129 1.15 -21.83 -10.30
C PRO A 129 0.47 -20.85 -9.36
N ILE A 130 0.27 -21.26 -8.10
CA ILE A 130 -0.25 -20.39 -7.05
C ILE A 130 0.89 -20.07 -6.08
N ALA A 131 1.08 -18.80 -5.75
CA ALA A 131 2.16 -18.32 -4.91
C ALA A 131 1.77 -17.05 -4.17
N LEU A 132 2.42 -16.77 -3.05
CA LEU A 132 2.34 -15.45 -2.42
C LEU A 132 3.50 -14.59 -2.90
N GLY A 133 3.26 -13.30 -2.99
CA GLY A 133 4.30 -12.33 -3.32
C GLY A 133 3.87 -10.91 -2.97
N TRP A 134 4.68 -9.97 -3.43
CA TRP A 134 4.39 -8.55 -3.25
C TRP A 134 3.88 -7.96 -4.57
N PRO A 135 2.90 -7.04 -4.50
CA PRO A 135 2.38 -6.36 -5.68
C PRO A 135 3.50 -5.78 -6.55
N GLY A 136 3.46 -6.05 -7.86
CA GLY A 136 4.43 -5.52 -8.83
C GLY A 136 5.85 -6.08 -8.76
N MET A 137 6.18 -6.95 -7.79
CA MET A 137 7.48 -7.63 -7.72
C MET A 137 7.42 -9.11 -8.12
N GLY A 138 6.20 -9.66 -8.20
CA GLY A 138 5.98 -11.05 -8.55
C GLY A 138 5.95 -12.00 -7.35
N PRO A 139 5.84 -13.31 -7.62
CA PRO A 139 5.75 -14.33 -6.58
C PRO A 139 7.07 -14.48 -5.83
N GLU A 140 7.01 -14.46 -4.50
CA GLU A 140 8.16 -14.67 -3.62
C GLU A 140 8.19 -16.10 -3.06
N THR A 141 7.03 -16.68 -2.77
CA THR A 141 6.93 -18.04 -2.24
C THR A 141 6.72 -19.06 -3.35
N ARG A 142 7.28 -20.25 -3.15
CA ARG A 142 6.94 -21.41 -3.99
C ARG A 142 5.89 -22.24 -3.28
N SER A 143 4.85 -22.66 -4.01
CA SER A 143 3.86 -23.60 -3.50
C SER A 143 3.65 -24.77 -4.46
N LYS A 144 3.16 -25.88 -3.90
CA LYS A 144 2.72 -27.06 -4.67
C LYS A 144 1.36 -26.87 -5.34
N PHE A 145 0.62 -25.83 -4.96
CA PHE A 145 -0.75 -25.62 -5.41
C PHE A 145 -0.78 -25.09 -6.84
N ARG A 146 -1.80 -25.51 -7.58
CA ARG A 146 -2.08 -25.10 -8.95
C ARG A 146 -3.55 -24.74 -9.07
N TYR A 147 -3.85 -23.76 -9.92
CA TYR A 147 -5.22 -23.35 -10.15
C TYR A 147 -6.01 -24.47 -10.81
N SER A 148 -7.16 -24.79 -10.23
CA SER A 148 -8.19 -25.63 -10.84
C SER A 148 -9.50 -24.88 -10.82
N THR A 149 -10.23 -24.91 -11.92
CA THR A 149 -11.55 -24.32 -12.00
C THR A 149 -12.44 -24.94 -10.91
N PRO A 150 -13.04 -24.11 -10.02
CA PRO A 150 -14.01 -24.61 -9.05
C PRO A 150 -15.19 -25.24 -9.81
N ARG A 151 -15.64 -26.40 -9.30
CA ARG A 151 -16.81 -27.10 -9.84
C ARG A 151 -18.11 -26.40 -9.49
#